data_AF-A0A1G4Y3G9-F1
#
_entry.id   AF-A0A1G4Y3G9-F1
#
_cell.length_a   1.000
_cell.length_b   1.000
_cell.length_c   1.000
_cell.angle_alpha   90.00
_cell.angle_beta   90.00
_cell.angle_gamma   90.00
#
_symmetry.space_group_name_H-M   'P 1'
#
loop_
_entity.id
_entity.type
_entity.pdbx_description
1 polymer ?
#
loop_
_entity_poly.entity_id
_entity_poly.type
_entity_poly.pdbx_seq_one_letter_code
_entity_poly.pdbx_strand_id
1 'polypeptide(L)'
;MRLIYLSPVPWSSFSQRPHELVRYFHSLAGSEVLWIDPYPGRFPALSDVLVRRPKCDDTARGIPAWLTVVKPKALPIEPLPFSEVVNCLLWGDVELAVDRFADSVTILGIGKPTALALRLLSKRTFISSFYDAMDDYPAFYKGWSRHAMAKRERKMAGRVSRVLTSSSALRDRLAYLARDVRLVLNACAAERMPEVPAVQPLDEERPLVIGYLGTIGHWFDWELVVTLANSHPETILRLIGPMYVRSPIPLPDNVRQEPALPHPEALRAMRQFDVGLIPFKKDTLTASVDPIKFYEYRALGLPVLSSAFGEMASRGEGQGVYLIDRDSNMTDIVNQALAHRTSPDNTARFRKENSWESRFNQAGVFVL
;
A
#
# COMPACT_ATOMS: atom_id res chain seq x y z
N MET A 1 14.06 -13.71 -19.29
CA MET A 1 12.63 -13.42 -19.03
C MET A 1 12.52 -11.94 -18.74
N ARG A 2 11.71 -11.17 -19.48
CA ARG A 2 11.57 -9.72 -19.26
C ARG A 2 10.26 -9.40 -18.55
N LEU A 3 10.20 -8.28 -17.82
CA LEU A 3 8.95 -7.80 -17.20
C LEU A 3 8.60 -6.41 -17.75
N ILE A 4 7.36 -6.28 -18.20
CA ILE A 4 6.73 -4.98 -18.44
C ILE A 4 5.71 -4.77 -17.34
N TYR A 5 5.82 -3.68 -16.58
CA TYR A 5 4.96 -3.43 -15.42
C TYR A 5 4.25 -2.08 -15.52
N LEU A 6 2.90 -2.11 -15.56
CA LEU A 6 2.06 -0.92 -15.52
C LEU A 6 1.75 -0.54 -14.08
N SER A 7 2.42 0.50 -13.59
CA SER A 7 2.36 0.86 -12.18
C SER A 7 1.18 1.78 -11.82
N PRO A 8 0.58 1.63 -10.62
CA PRO A 8 -0.37 2.62 -10.09
C PRO A 8 0.30 3.92 -9.62
N VAL A 9 1.63 3.91 -9.44
CA VAL A 9 2.41 5.02 -8.86
C VAL A 9 3.66 5.30 -9.69
N PRO A 10 4.15 6.55 -9.76
CA PRO A 10 5.39 6.84 -10.48
C PRO A 10 6.58 6.10 -9.89
N TRP A 11 7.58 5.72 -10.69
CA TRP A 11 8.80 5.12 -10.14
C TRP A 11 9.46 6.02 -9.10
N SER A 12 9.45 7.33 -9.34
CA SER A 12 10.01 8.36 -8.46
C SER A 12 9.23 8.58 -7.15
N SER A 13 8.14 7.85 -6.89
CA SER A 13 7.49 7.90 -5.57
C SER A 13 8.28 7.10 -4.54
N PHE A 14 7.99 7.31 -3.26
CA PHE A 14 8.47 6.41 -2.21
C PHE A 14 8.14 4.95 -2.52
N SER A 15 9.02 4.06 -2.08
CA SER A 15 8.93 2.64 -2.36
C SER A 15 7.66 2.02 -1.78
N GLN A 16 6.92 1.31 -2.62
CA GLN A 16 5.70 0.59 -2.28
C GLN A 16 5.76 -0.82 -2.85
N ARG A 17 4.73 -1.63 -2.58
CA ARG A 17 4.58 -2.99 -3.13
C ARG A 17 4.96 -3.13 -4.62
N PRO A 18 4.52 -2.24 -5.55
CA PRO A 18 4.96 -2.31 -6.94
C PRO A 18 6.47 -2.27 -7.15
N HIS A 19 7.18 -1.41 -6.41
CA HIS A 19 8.63 -1.30 -6.48
C HIS A 19 9.31 -2.56 -5.96
N GLU A 20 8.82 -3.12 -4.86
CA GLU A 20 9.36 -4.36 -4.30
C GLU A 20 9.13 -5.56 -5.20
N LEU A 21 7.95 -5.66 -5.83
CA LEU A 21 7.62 -6.72 -6.77
C LEU A 21 8.56 -6.73 -7.98
N VAL A 22 8.83 -5.54 -8.53
CA VAL A 22 9.75 -5.38 -9.66
C VAL A 22 11.21 -5.64 -9.27
N ARG A 23 11.64 -5.20 -8.07
CA ARG A 23 12.98 -5.53 -7.55
C ARG A 23 13.15 -7.03 -7.32
N TYR A 24 12.13 -7.68 -6.77
CA TYR A 24 12.09 -9.12 -6.57
C TYR A 24 12.14 -9.89 -7.89
N PHE A 25 11.39 -9.45 -8.91
CA PHE A 25 11.52 -10.00 -10.26
C PHE A 25 12.97 -9.90 -10.76
N HIS A 26 13.58 -8.72 -10.65
CA HIS A 26 14.94 -8.49 -11.12
C HIS A 26 15.96 -9.36 -10.36
N SER A 27 15.84 -9.48 -9.03
CA SER A 27 16.75 -10.31 -8.24
C SER A 27 16.66 -11.79 -8.59
N LEU A 28 15.50 -12.26 -9.04
CA LEU A 28 15.32 -13.65 -9.48
C LEU A 28 15.78 -13.90 -10.92
N ALA A 29 15.40 -13.02 -11.85
CA ALA A 29 15.59 -13.25 -13.29
C ALA A 29 16.88 -12.63 -13.85
N GLY A 30 17.55 -11.75 -13.09
CA GLY A 30 18.72 -10.97 -13.54
C GLY A 30 18.44 -10.08 -14.76
N SER A 31 17.15 -9.88 -15.11
CA SER A 31 16.72 -9.33 -16.38
C SER A 31 16.19 -7.90 -16.23
N GLU A 32 16.16 -7.16 -17.34
CA GLU A 32 15.66 -5.79 -17.38
C GLU A 32 14.14 -5.72 -17.14
N VAL A 33 13.69 -4.56 -16.68
CA VAL A 33 12.28 -4.25 -16.47
C VAL A 33 11.89 -2.94 -17.17
N LEU A 34 10.77 -2.97 -17.88
CA LEU A 34 10.12 -1.77 -18.41
C LEU A 34 8.99 -1.34 -17.48
N TRP A 35 9.20 -0.24 -16.77
CA TRP A 35 8.21 0.38 -15.90
C TRP A 35 7.42 1.43 -16.66
N ILE A 36 6.10 1.27 -16.68
CA ILE A 36 5.18 2.23 -17.27
C ILE A 36 4.52 3.01 -16.13
N ASP A 37 4.84 4.30 -16.05
CA ASP A 37 4.31 5.22 -15.05
C ASP A 37 2.78 5.38 -15.18
N PRO A 38 2.08 5.73 -14.09
CA PRO A 38 0.65 5.97 -14.13
C PRO A 38 0.33 7.23 -14.94
N TYR A 39 -0.87 7.24 -15.51
CA TYR A 39 -1.42 8.40 -16.23
C TYR A 39 -2.84 8.73 -15.73
N PRO A 40 -3.41 9.89 -16.09
CA PRO A 40 -4.74 10.30 -15.65
C PRO A 40 -5.84 9.34 -16.15
N GLY A 41 -6.27 8.42 -15.27
CA GLY A 41 -7.30 7.41 -15.54
C GLY A 41 -8.71 7.72 -14.99
N ARG A 42 -8.92 8.96 -14.53
CA ARG A 42 -10.22 9.48 -14.06
C ARG A 42 -10.39 10.94 -14.43
N PHE A 43 -11.62 11.44 -14.35
CA PHE A 43 -11.89 12.87 -14.45
C PHE A 43 -11.10 13.67 -13.40
N PRO A 44 -10.64 14.89 -13.75
CA PRO A 44 -10.03 15.79 -12.79
C PRO A 44 -11.07 16.23 -11.76
N ALA A 45 -10.64 16.42 -10.52
CA ALA A 45 -11.42 17.01 -9.45
C ALA A 45 -10.85 18.39 -9.11
N LEU A 46 -11.68 19.28 -8.55
CA LEU A 46 -11.23 20.61 -8.09
C LEU A 46 -10.05 20.53 -7.11
N SER A 47 -10.03 19.48 -6.28
CA SER A 47 -8.93 19.18 -5.36
C SER A 47 -7.60 18.90 -6.06
N ASP A 48 -7.60 18.41 -7.31
CA ASP A 48 -6.37 18.11 -8.04
C ASP A 48 -5.64 19.40 -8.49
N VAL A 49 -6.35 20.51 -8.57
CA VAL A 49 -5.80 21.84 -8.86
C VAL A 49 -5.34 22.55 -7.58
N LEU A 50 -6.07 22.33 -6.47
CA LEU A 50 -5.83 22.99 -5.18
C LEU A 50 -4.75 22.32 -4.33
N VAL A 51 -4.57 21.00 -4.45
CA VAL A 51 -3.57 20.24 -3.69
C VAL A 51 -2.34 20.02 -4.55
N ARG A 52 -1.31 20.85 -4.37
CA ARG A 52 0.04 20.49 -4.82
C ARG A 52 0.45 19.24 -4.06
N ARG A 53 0.54 18.09 -4.76
CA ARG A 53 1.15 16.90 -4.18
C ARG A 53 2.55 17.29 -3.73
N PRO A 54 2.93 17.06 -2.46
CA PRO A 54 4.29 17.31 -2.03
C PRO A 54 5.23 16.57 -2.98
N LYS A 55 6.23 17.29 -3.52
CA LYS A 55 7.32 16.65 -4.25
C LYS A 55 7.99 15.73 -3.23
N CYS A 56 7.86 14.42 -3.44
CA CYS A 56 8.60 13.46 -2.65
C CYS A 56 10.03 13.50 -3.19
N ASP A 57 10.94 14.08 -2.42
CA ASP A 57 12.37 14.17 -2.72
C ASP A 57 13.11 12.85 -2.46
N ASP A 58 12.49 11.71 -2.78
CA ASP A 58 13.22 10.43 -2.93
C ASP A 58 13.86 10.34 -4.34
N THR A 59 13.93 11.47 -5.05
CA THR A 59 14.73 11.73 -6.27
C THR A 59 16.21 11.39 -6.09
N ALA A 60 16.67 11.17 -4.85
CA ALA A 60 18.01 10.69 -4.53
C ALA A 60 18.30 9.25 -5.02
N ARG A 61 17.29 8.42 -5.31
CA ARG A 61 17.51 7.12 -5.96
C ARG A 61 17.29 7.25 -7.46
N GLY A 62 18.38 7.44 -8.20
CA GLY A 62 18.38 7.39 -9.65
C GLY A 62 17.69 6.12 -10.18
N ILE A 63 17.25 6.18 -11.44
CA ILE A 63 16.69 5.01 -12.13
C ILE A 63 17.81 3.95 -12.22
N PRO A 64 17.63 2.74 -11.66
CA PRO A 64 18.64 1.69 -11.77
C PRO A 64 18.93 1.33 -13.23
N ALA A 65 20.16 0.91 -13.53
CA ALA A 65 20.57 0.58 -14.91
C ALA A 65 19.71 -0.52 -15.57
N TRP A 66 19.14 -1.43 -14.77
CA TRP A 66 18.26 -2.51 -15.24
C TRP A 66 16.79 -2.07 -15.47
N LEU A 67 16.44 -0.82 -15.15
CA LEU A 67 15.07 -0.32 -15.21
C LEU A 67 14.94 0.76 -16.29
N THR A 68 14.01 0.58 -17.21
CA THR A 68 13.59 1.63 -18.15
C THR A 68 12.23 2.19 -17.72
N VAL A 69 12.10 3.51 -17.61
CA VAL A 69 10.83 4.17 -17.22
C VAL A 69 10.21 4.87 -18.43
N VAL A 70 8.95 4.55 -18.73
CA VAL A 70 8.16 5.18 -19.79
C VAL A 70 6.95 5.90 -19.18
N LYS A 71 6.67 7.11 -19.66
CA LYS A 71 5.55 7.94 -19.18
C LYS A 71 4.46 8.03 -20.25
N PRO A 72 3.31 7.38 -20.07
CA PRO A 72 2.20 7.49 -21.01
C PRO A 72 1.61 8.90 -21.02
N LYS A 73 1.24 9.37 -22.21
CA LYS A 73 0.37 10.55 -22.38
C LYS A 73 -1.07 10.08 -22.43
N ALA A 74 -1.98 10.78 -21.77
CA ALA A 74 -3.40 10.50 -21.82
C ALA A 74 -4.23 11.72 -21.41
N LEU A 75 -5.40 11.85 -22.01
CA LEU A 75 -6.45 12.76 -21.55
C LEU A 75 -7.22 12.11 -20.38
N PRO A 76 -7.64 12.87 -19.35
CA PRO A 76 -8.33 12.38 -18.16
C PRO A 76 -9.81 12.05 -18.41
N ILE A 77 -10.08 11.33 -19.50
CA ILE A 77 -11.41 11.00 -20.02
C ILE A 77 -11.71 9.51 -20.00
N GLU A 78 -10.82 8.67 -19.44
CA GLU A 78 -10.99 7.21 -19.35
C GLU A 78 -12.34 6.72 -18.82
N PRO A 79 -13.07 7.45 -17.95
CA PRO A 79 -14.41 7.02 -17.58
C PRO A 79 -15.41 7.02 -18.75
N LEU A 80 -15.24 7.87 -19.77
CA LEU A 80 -16.18 8.00 -20.89
C LEU A 80 -16.13 6.79 -21.82
N PRO A 81 -17.25 6.42 -22.47
CA PRO A 81 -17.20 5.48 -23.60
C PRO A 81 -16.31 6.04 -24.72
N PHE A 82 -15.64 5.16 -25.47
CA PHE A 82 -14.72 5.49 -26.57
C PHE A 82 -13.46 6.29 -26.17
N SER A 83 -13.24 6.59 -24.89
CA SER A 83 -12.03 7.25 -24.40
C SER A 83 -10.75 6.51 -24.79
N GLU A 84 -10.84 5.19 -24.92
CA GLU A 84 -9.75 4.33 -25.40
C GLU A 84 -9.32 4.71 -26.81
N VAL A 85 -10.26 4.99 -27.72
CA VAL A 85 -9.96 5.37 -29.11
C VAL A 85 -9.24 6.71 -29.14
N VAL A 86 -9.70 7.66 -28.34
CA VAL A 86 -9.08 9.00 -28.25
C VAL A 86 -7.67 8.90 -27.68
N ASN A 87 -7.51 8.22 -26.55
CA ASN A 87 -6.20 8.08 -25.91
C ASN A 87 -5.25 7.15 -26.68
N CYS A 88 -5.75 6.25 -27.52
CA CYS A 88 -4.92 5.38 -28.38
C CYS A 88 -3.96 6.19 -29.26
N LEU A 89 -4.38 7.36 -29.74
CA LEU A 89 -3.53 8.25 -30.54
C LEU A 89 -2.32 8.79 -29.76
N LEU A 90 -2.37 8.76 -28.42
CA LEU A 90 -1.33 9.24 -27.53
C LEU A 90 -0.43 8.11 -26.99
N TRP A 91 -0.81 6.85 -27.23
CA TRP A 91 -0.12 5.68 -26.68
C TRP A 91 0.86 5.02 -27.65
N GLY A 92 0.95 5.48 -28.90
CA GLY A 92 1.85 4.90 -29.91
C GLY A 92 3.30 4.75 -29.44
N ASP A 93 3.86 5.78 -28.79
CA ASP A 93 5.22 5.75 -28.25
C ASP A 93 5.40 4.67 -27.17
N VAL A 94 4.37 4.46 -26.32
CA VAL A 94 4.40 3.45 -25.26
C VAL A 94 4.28 2.06 -25.86
N GLU A 95 3.39 1.86 -26.82
CA GLU A 95 3.23 0.57 -27.50
C GLU A 95 4.49 0.18 -28.26
N LEU A 96 5.12 1.14 -28.93
CA LEU A 96 6.36 0.92 -29.66
C LEU A 96 7.54 0.68 -28.70
N ALA A 97 7.56 1.33 -27.53
CA ALA A 97 8.52 0.99 -26.48
C ALA A 97 8.31 -0.43 -25.94
N VAL A 98 7.06 -0.84 -25.73
CA VAL A 98 6.68 -2.20 -25.33
C VAL A 98 7.11 -3.22 -26.38
N ASP A 99 6.84 -2.97 -27.66
CA ASP A 99 7.15 -3.90 -28.75
C ASP A 99 8.67 -4.05 -28.96
N ARG A 100 9.46 -2.98 -28.76
CA ARG A 100 10.93 -3.07 -28.78
C ARG A 100 11.52 -3.76 -27.56
N PHE A 101 10.88 -3.61 -26.40
CA PHE A 101 11.36 -4.19 -25.15
C PHE A 101 10.96 -5.66 -25.01
N ALA A 102 9.82 -6.06 -25.55
CA ALA A 102 9.34 -7.43 -25.44
C ALA A 102 10.19 -8.41 -26.27
N ASP A 103 10.33 -9.61 -25.73
CA ASP A 103 10.96 -10.80 -26.34
C ASP A 103 10.02 -12.01 -26.21
N SER A 104 10.50 -13.20 -26.61
CA SER A 104 9.72 -14.44 -26.55
C SER A 104 9.32 -14.89 -25.13
N VAL A 105 9.90 -14.30 -24.08
CA VAL A 105 9.72 -14.67 -22.67
C VAL A 105 9.38 -13.45 -21.82
N THR A 106 8.52 -12.57 -22.34
CA THR A 106 8.09 -11.36 -21.63
C THR A 106 6.79 -11.55 -20.87
N ILE A 107 6.78 -11.12 -19.60
CA ILE A 107 5.60 -11.10 -18.73
C ILE A 107 5.02 -9.68 -18.66
N LEU A 108 3.69 -9.58 -18.68
CA LEU A 108 2.96 -8.33 -18.44
C LEU A 108 2.38 -8.27 -17.01
N GLY A 109 2.90 -7.37 -16.19
CA GLY A 109 2.37 -7.05 -14.87
C GLY A 109 1.51 -5.79 -14.89
N ILE A 110 0.36 -5.83 -14.22
CA ILE A 110 -0.61 -4.74 -14.20
C ILE A 110 -0.92 -4.43 -12.75
N GLY A 111 -0.54 -3.25 -12.25
CA GLY A 111 -0.84 -2.82 -10.89
C GLY A 111 -2.13 -1.99 -10.79
N LYS A 112 -2.67 -1.47 -11.90
CA LYS A 112 -3.93 -0.73 -11.94
C LYS A 112 -4.76 -1.07 -13.18
N PRO A 113 -6.08 -1.29 -13.06
CA PRO A 113 -6.94 -1.46 -14.23
C PRO A 113 -7.03 -0.17 -15.05
N THR A 114 -6.46 -0.18 -16.25
CA THR A 114 -6.49 0.96 -17.18
C THR A 114 -6.87 0.51 -18.59
N ALA A 115 -7.27 1.46 -19.45
CA ALA A 115 -7.57 1.12 -20.84
C ALA A 115 -6.29 0.73 -21.60
N LEU A 116 -5.15 1.40 -21.34
CA LEU A 116 -3.85 0.99 -21.88
C LEU A 116 -3.49 -0.45 -21.49
N ALA A 117 -3.72 -0.83 -20.24
CA ALA A 117 -3.46 -2.18 -19.77
C ALA A 117 -4.29 -3.24 -20.53
N LEU A 118 -5.58 -2.98 -20.78
CA LEU A 118 -6.44 -3.89 -21.56
C LEU A 118 -6.00 -3.99 -23.03
N ARG A 119 -5.48 -2.89 -23.58
CA ARG A 119 -4.97 -2.83 -24.95
C ARG A 119 -3.67 -3.62 -25.10
N LEU A 120 -2.72 -3.44 -24.17
CA LEU A 120 -1.50 -4.25 -24.13
C LEU A 120 -1.82 -5.73 -23.93
N LEU A 121 -2.74 -6.07 -23.02
CA LEU A 121 -3.17 -7.45 -22.79
C LEU A 121 -3.79 -8.13 -24.03
N SER A 122 -4.24 -7.34 -25.01
CA SER A 122 -4.79 -7.87 -26.27
C SER A 122 -3.69 -8.19 -27.31
N LYS A 123 -2.42 -7.83 -27.05
CA LYS A 123 -1.27 -8.21 -27.88
C LYS A 123 -0.87 -9.67 -27.60
N ARG A 124 -0.46 -10.42 -28.63
CA ARG A 124 0.01 -11.81 -28.51
C ARG A 124 1.49 -11.94 -28.13
N THR A 125 2.08 -10.89 -27.56
CA THR A 125 3.52 -10.78 -27.30
C THR A 125 3.93 -11.39 -25.95
N PHE A 126 2.99 -11.59 -25.02
CA PHE A 126 3.30 -11.99 -23.65
C PHE A 126 3.09 -13.48 -23.41
N ILE A 127 4.08 -14.14 -22.80
CA ILE A 127 3.96 -15.55 -22.40
C ILE A 127 3.02 -15.73 -21.20
N SER A 128 2.93 -14.72 -20.34
CA SER A 128 2.05 -14.68 -19.19
C SER A 128 1.72 -13.24 -18.78
N SER A 129 0.62 -13.08 -18.03
CA SER A 129 0.22 -11.78 -17.49
C SER A 129 -0.36 -11.92 -16.09
N PHE A 130 -0.20 -10.89 -15.28
CA PHE A 130 -0.84 -10.82 -13.97
C PHE A 130 -1.42 -9.45 -13.66
N TYR A 131 -2.50 -9.45 -12.89
CA TYR A 131 -3.08 -8.26 -12.28
C TYR A 131 -2.82 -8.29 -10.76
N ASP A 132 -2.07 -7.32 -10.23
CA ASP A 132 -1.87 -7.14 -8.79
C ASP A 132 -2.94 -6.21 -8.22
N ALA A 133 -4.02 -6.80 -7.71
CA ALA A 133 -5.13 -6.10 -7.06
C ALA A 133 -4.73 -5.71 -5.63
N MET A 134 -4.20 -4.49 -5.51
CA MET A 134 -3.71 -3.94 -4.24
C MET A 134 -4.79 -3.27 -3.40
N ASP A 135 -5.86 -2.81 -4.03
CA ASP A 135 -6.95 -2.06 -3.42
C ASP A 135 -8.27 -2.35 -4.16
N ASP A 136 -9.41 -2.09 -3.51
CA ASP A 136 -10.71 -1.98 -4.21
C ASP A 136 -10.74 -0.66 -5.00
N TYR A 137 -10.13 -0.63 -6.19
CA TYR A 137 -10.04 0.56 -7.03
C TYR A 137 -11.40 1.25 -7.23
N PRO A 138 -12.50 0.54 -7.56
CA PRO A 138 -13.84 1.14 -7.62
C PRO A 138 -14.24 1.98 -6.39
N ALA A 139 -13.85 1.58 -5.19
CA ALA A 139 -14.20 2.28 -3.94
C ALA A 139 -13.64 3.71 -3.88
N PHE A 140 -12.52 3.99 -4.55
CA PHE A 140 -11.90 5.33 -4.62
C PHE A 140 -12.64 6.34 -5.52
N TYR A 141 -13.61 5.88 -6.30
CA TYR A 141 -14.35 6.73 -7.25
C TYR A 141 -15.83 6.79 -6.89
N LYS A 142 -16.51 7.82 -7.42
CA LYS A 142 -17.97 8.01 -7.31
C LYS A 142 -18.62 8.02 -8.70
N GLY A 143 -19.93 7.79 -8.74
CA GLY A 143 -20.76 7.91 -9.95
C GLY A 143 -20.23 7.09 -11.13
N TRP A 144 -20.18 7.71 -12.30
CA TRP A 144 -19.78 7.03 -13.55
C TRP A 144 -18.34 6.48 -13.52
N SER A 145 -17.40 7.20 -12.92
CA SER A 145 -15.99 6.76 -12.79
C SER A 145 -15.86 5.45 -12.02
N ARG A 146 -16.68 5.24 -10.98
CA ARG A 146 -16.74 3.97 -10.22
C ARG A 146 -17.17 2.82 -11.12
N HIS A 147 -18.26 3.00 -11.86
CA HIS A 147 -18.79 1.97 -12.76
C HIS A 147 -17.80 1.62 -13.87
N ALA A 148 -17.19 2.63 -14.49
CA ALA A 148 -16.17 2.44 -15.52
C ALA A 148 -14.92 1.72 -14.98
N MET A 149 -14.46 2.04 -13.77
CA MET A 149 -13.36 1.34 -13.11
C MET A 149 -13.72 -0.13 -12.83
N ALA A 150 -14.88 -0.39 -12.22
CA ALA A 150 -15.34 -1.75 -11.92
C ALA A 150 -15.49 -2.60 -13.20
N LYS A 151 -16.02 -2.04 -14.28
CA LYS A 151 -16.12 -2.74 -15.57
C LYS A 151 -14.74 -3.09 -16.13
N ARG A 152 -13.75 -2.19 -16.03
CA ARG A 152 -12.37 -2.44 -16.47
C ARG A 152 -11.69 -3.50 -15.63
N GLU A 153 -11.82 -3.42 -14.31
CA GLU A 153 -11.26 -4.40 -13.39
C GLU A 153 -11.80 -5.81 -13.66
N ARG A 154 -13.13 -5.96 -13.85
CA ARG A 154 -13.71 -7.26 -14.21
C ARG A 154 -13.17 -7.81 -15.52
N LYS A 155 -13.05 -6.97 -16.55
CA LYS A 155 -12.44 -7.35 -17.84
C LYS A 155 -10.98 -7.75 -17.67
N MET A 156 -10.24 -7.04 -16.83
CA MET A 156 -8.82 -7.31 -16.56
C MET A 156 -8.66 -8.66 -15.88
N ALA A 157 -9.34 -8.86 -14.75
CA ALA A 157 -9.29 -10.08 -13.96
C ALA A 157 -9.63 -11.33 -14.79
N GLY A 158 -10.63 -11.25 -15.67
CA GLY A 158 -11.02 -12.37 -16.54
C GLY A 158 -10.12 -12.64 -17.74
N ARG A 159 -9.10 -11.80 -18.01
CA ARG A 159 -8.20 -11.94 -19.17
C ARG A 159 -6.75 -12.24 -18.80
N VAL A 160 -6.31 -11.83 -17.62
CA VAL A 160 -4.95 -12.12 -17.16
C VAL A 160 -4.77 -13.59 -16.81
N SER A 161 -3.54 -14.10 -16.91
CA SER A 161 -3.22 -15.47 -16.54
C SER A 161 -3.33 -15.70 -15.03
N ARG A 162 -3.09 -14.66 -14.22
CA ARG A 162 -3.13 -14.70 -12.75
C ARG A 162 -3.60 -13.39 -12.16
N VAL A 163 -4.32 -13.45 -11.04
CA VAL A 163 -4.62 -12.29 -10.19
C VAL A 163 -3.90 -12.46 -8.86
N LEU A 164 -3.14 -11.46 -8.45
CA LEU A 164 -2.60 -11.35 -7.10
C LEU A 164 -3.51 -10.42 -6.31
N THR A 165 -3.74 -10.70 -5.04
CA THR A 165 -4.65 -9.91 -4.19
C THR A 165 -3.95 -9.57 -2.88
N SER A 166 -4.05 -8.31 -2.45
CA SER A 166 -3.44 -7.85 -1.19
C SER A 166 -4.23 -8.21 0.06
N SER A 167 -5.47 -8.68 -0.10
CA SER A 167 -6.37 -9.02 1.01
C SER A 167 -7.31 -10.17 0.65
N SER A 168 -7.79 -10.84 1.69
CA SER A 168 -8.74 -11.95 1.61
C SER A 168 -10.06 -11.49 0.97
N ALA A 169 -10.54 -10.29 1.31
CA ALA A 169 -11.74 -9.71 0.70
C ALA A 169 -11.59 -9.50 -0.82
N LEU A 170 -10.42 -9.04 -1.29
CA LEU A 170 -10.15 -8.92 -2.72
C LEU A 170 -10.06 -10.28 -3.41
N ARG A 171 -9.42 -11.27 -2.77
CA ARG A 171 -9.37 -12.65 -3.28
C ARG A 171 -10.78 -13.18 -3.49
N ASP A 172 -11.62 -13.10 -2.47
CA ASP A 172 -12.97 -13.68 -2.50
C ASP A 172 -13.84 -12.97 -3.56
N ARG A 173 -13.69 -11.65 -3.72
CA ARG A 173 -14.39 -10.87 -4.74
C ARG A 173 -13.94 -11.22 -6.17
N LEU A 174 -12.65 -11.46 -6.39
CA LEU A 174 -12.07 -11.68 -7.72
C LEU A 174 -11.98 -13.17 -8.11
N ALA A 175 -12.13 -14.10 -7.16
CA ALA A 175 -12.14 -15.55 -7.39
C ALA A 175 -13.20 -15.99 -8.41
N TYR A 176 -14.33 -15.30 -8.48
CA TYR A 176 -15.39 -15.60 -9.46
C TYR A 176 -15.04 -15.18 -10.90
N LEU A 177 -14.00 -14.36 -11.08
CA LEU A 177 -13.67 -13.75 -12.37
C LEU A 177 -12.40 -14.33 -13.00
N ALA A 178 -11.47 -14.83 -12.19
CA ALA A 178 -10.15 -15.27 -12.62
C ALA A 178 -9.90 -16.73 -12.27
N ARG A 179 -9.09 -17.42 -13.09
CA ARG A 179 -8.81 -18.86 -12.93
C ARG A 179 -7.74 -19.16 -11.86
N ASP A 180 -6.75 -18.27 -11.72
CA ASP A 180 -5.67 -18.38 -10.73
C ASP A 180 -5.66 -17.07 -9.92
N VAL A 181 -6.17 -17.14 -8.69
CA VAL A 181 -6.18 -16.02 -7.75
C VAL A 181 -5.33 -16.36 -6.53
N ARG A 182 -4.28 -15.58 -6.30
CA ARG A 182 -3.34 -15.80 -5.20
C ARG A 182 -3.46 -14.68 -4.18
N LEU A 183 -3.65 -15.07 -2.93
CA LEU A 183 -3.54 -14.14 -1.81
C LEU A 183 -2.07 -13.86 -1.57
N VAL A 184 -1.68 -12.60 -1.71
CA VAL A 184 -0.35 -12.10 -1.42
C VAL A 184 -0.55 -10.93 -0.48
N LEU A 185 -0.64 -11.22 0.81
CA LEU A 185 -0.73 -10.17 1.83
C LEU A 185 0.46 -9.21 1.72
N ASN A 186 0.28 -7.99 2.21
CA ASN A 186 1.36 -7.03 2.27
C ASN A 186 2.50 -7.52 3.17
N ALA A 187 3.62 -6.83 3.06
CA ALA A 187 4.87 -7.16 3.74
C ALA A 187 5.58 -5.87 4.14
N CYS A 188 6.71 -6.04 4.82
CA CYS A 188 7.65 -4.96 5.10
C CYS A 188 8.96 -5.17 4.33
N ALA A 189 9.65 -4.08 4.05
CA ALA A 189 11.04 -4.11 3.60
C ALA A 189 11.96 -4.32 4.81
N ALA A 190 11.91 -5.54 5.36
CA ALA A 190 12.58 -5.91 6.60
C ALA A 190 14.08 -5.59 6.60
N GLU A 191 14.74 -5.73 5.44
CA GLU A 191 16.16 -5.45 5.22
C GLU A 191 16.52 -3.96 5.31
N ARG A 192 15.52 -3.08 5.24
CA ARG A 192 15.68 -1.62 5.37
C ARG A 192 15.14 -1.08 6.69
N MET A 193 14.62 -1.94 7.55
CA MET A 193 14.18 -1.56 8.88
C MET A 193 15.38 -1.41 9.81
N PRO A 194 15.39 -0.38 10.68
CA PRO A 194 16.47 -0.21 11.65
C PRO A 194 16.56 -1.43 12.56
N GLU A 195 17.73 -1.69 13.12
CA GLU A 195 17.90 -2.70 14.16
C GLU A 195 17.03 -2.37 15.37
N VAL A 196 16.40 -3.41 15.94
CA VAL A 196 15.64 -3.30 17.19
C VAL A 196 16.61 -3.65 18.33
N PRO A 197 16.85 -2.74 19.29
CA PRO A 197 17.66 -3.06 20.45
C PRO A 197 17.07 -4.26 21.21
N ALA A 198 17.94 -5.10 21.78
CA ALA A 198 17.50 -6.29 22.50
C ALA A 198 16.57 -5.98 23.69
N VAL A 199 16.78 -4.81 24.29
CA VAL A 199 15.97 -4.22 25.36
C VAL A 199 15.99 -2.72 25.15
N GLN A 200 14.83 -2.09 24.97
CA GLN A 200 14.72 -0.66 25.24
C GLN A 200 14.44 -0.53 26.74
N PRO A 201 15.30 0.15 27.53
CA PRO A 201 14.94 0.51 28.89
C PRO A 201 13.64 1.31 28.81
N LEU A 202 12.65 0.93 29.62
CA LEU A 202 11.56 1.85 29.90
C LEU A 202 12.18 3.05 30.60
N ASP A 203 12.21 4.18 29.91
CA ASP A 203 12.43 5.45 30.57
C ASP A 203 11.12 5.79 31.28
N GLU A 204 11.00 5.36 32.54
CA GLU A 204 9.79 5.54 33.34
C GLU A 204 9.43 7.02 33.54
N GLU A 205 10.38 7.93 33.28
CA GLU A 205 10.20 9.37 33.41
C GLU A 205 9.65 10.03 32.13
N ARG A 206 9.66 9.35 30.97
CA ARG A 206 9.10 9.91 29.74
C ARG A 206 7.63 9.51 29.52
N PRO A 207 6.80 10.41 28.97
CA PRO A 207 5.46 10.02 28.52
C PRO A 207 5.51 8.91 27.48
N LEU A 208 4.58 7.96 27.59
CA LEU A 208 4.39 6.89 26.62
C LEU A 208 3.81 7.46 25.33
N VAL A 209 4.25 6.93 24.18
CA VAL A 209 3.90 7.43 22.85
C VAL A 209 3.10 6.40 22.07
N ILE A 210 1.84 6.73 21.77
CA ILE A 210 1.01 5.99 20.83
C ILE A 210 1.14 6.69 19.46
N GLY A 211 1.78 6.03 18.50
CA GLY A 211 2.22 6.68 17.26
C GLY A 211 1.51 6.18 16.02
N TYR A 212 1.06 7.11 15.17
CA TYR A 212 0.63 6.85 13.80
C TYR A 212 1.64 7.47 12.83
N LEU A 213 2.14 6.67 11.88
CA LEU A 213 2.97 7.14 10.78
C LEU A 213 2.29 6.82 9.45
N GLY A 214 1.86 7.83 8.72
CA GLY A 214 1.40 7.71 7.34
C GLY A 214 0.38 8.76 6.93
N THR A 215 -0.17 8.62 5.73
CA THR A 215 -1.16 9.56 5.20
C THR A 215 -2.44 9.59 6.04
N ILE A 216 -2.86 10.79 6.46
CA ILE A 216 -4.14 11.04 7.13
C ILE A 216 -5.15 11.46 6.06
N GLY A 217 -6.02 10.54 5.69
CA GLY A 217 -7.05 10.70 4.66
C GLY A 217 -8.45 10.44 5.19
N HIS A 218 -9.42 10.34 4.28
CA HIS A 218 -10.84 10.12 4.66
C HIS A 218 -11.11 8.83 5.44
N TRP A 219 -10.22 7.84 5.30
CA TRP A 219 -10.24 6.57 6.03
C TRP A 219 -9.80 6.70 7.50
N PHE A 220 -9.19 7.82 7.90
CA PHE A 220 -8.72 8.03 9.27
C PHE A 220 -9.89 8.37 10.20
N ASP A 221 -10.00 7.66 11.34
CA ASP A 221 -11.08 7.82 12.32
C ASP A 221 -10.68 8.77 13.45
N TRP A 222 -10.96 10.06 13.24
CA TRP A 222 -10.66 11.11 14.20
C TRP A 222 -11.41 10.96 15.53
N GLU A 223 -12.65 10.46 15.51
CA GLU A 223 -13.42 10.27 16.73
C GLU A 223 -12.80 9.16 17.60
N LEU A 224 -12.37 8.06 16.99
CA LEU A 224 -11.66 7.01 17.72
C LEU A 224 -10.36 7.53 18.35
N VAL A 225 -9.62 8.38 17.63
CA VAL A 225 -8.41 9.03 18.15
C VAL A 225 -8.72 9.94 19.34
N VAL A 226 -9.82 10.70 19.28
CA VAL A 226 -10.24 11.55 20.40
C VAL A 226 -10.69 10.73 21.60
N THR A 227 -11.45 9.65 21.38
CA THR A 227 -11.82 8.71 22.46
C THR A 227 -10.58 8.11 23.12
N LEU A 228 -9.61 7.65 22.32
CA LEU A 228 -8.35 7.11 22.81
C LEU A 228 -7.56 8.17 23.61
N ALA A 229 -7.40 9.36 23.06
CA ALA A 229 -6.67 10.47 23.70
C ALA A 229 -7.26 10.86 25.05
N ASN A 230 -8.59 10.97 25.16
CA ASN A 230 -9.29 11.30 26.40
C ASN A 230 -9.20 10.21 27.46
N SER A 231 -9.11 8.94 27.05
CA SER A 231 -8.98 7.82 27.99
C SER A 231 -7.59 7.65 28.59
N HIS A 232 -6.56 8.25 27.97
CA HIS A 232 -5.15 8.16 28.38
C HIS A 232 -4.46 9.54 28.27
N PRO A 233 -4.89 10.54 29.07
CA PRO A 233 -4.38 11.91 28.99
C PRO A 233 -2.87 12.03 29.27
N GLU A 234 -2.29 11.06 29.98
CA GLU A 234 -0.86 10.96 30.28
C GLU A 234 0.01 10.50 29.10
N THR A 235 -0.59 9.90 28.07
CA THR A 235 0.12 9.43 26.88
C THR A 235 0.18 10.52 25.81
N ILE A 236 1.17 10.47 24.93
CA ILE A 236 1.25 11.32 23.74
C ILE A 236 0.73 10.53 22.53
N LEU A 237 -0.33 11.02 21.89
CA LEU A 237 -0.77 10.51 20.59
C LEU A 237 -0.05 11.28 19.48
N ARG A 238 0.93 10.65 18.86
CA ARG A 238 1.79 11.28 17.85
C ARG A 238 1.38 10.88 16.43
N LEU A 239 0.81 11.82 15.68
CA LEU A 239 0.29 11.60 14.33
C LEU A 239 1.20 12.25 13.29
N ILE A 240 1.97 11.44 12.55
CA ILE A 240 3.00 11.90 11.62
C ILE A 240 2.61 11.57 10.19
N GLY A 241 2.51 12.57 9.30
CA GLY A 241 2.33 12.31 7.88
C GLY A 241 1.62 13.41 7.09
N PRO A 242 1.43 13.21 5.78
CA PRO A 242 0.68 14.16 4.97
C PRO A 242 -0.80 14.11 5.37
N MET A 243 -1.38 15.28 5.63
CA MET A 243 -2.75 15.42 6.11
C MET A 243 -3.64 16.03 5.02
N TYR A 244 -4.53 15.21 4.48
CA TYR A 244 -5.51 15.62 3.47
C TYR A 244 -6.87 15.93 4.08
N VAL A 245 -7.11 15.48 5.31
CA VAL A 245 -8.34 15.70 6.06
C VAL A 245 -7.96 16.18 7.45
N ARG A 246 -8.48 17.35 7.87
CA ARG A 246 -8.34 17.86 9.23
C ARG A 246 -9.34 17.18 10.16
N SER A 247 -9.04 17.18 11.46
CA SER A 247 -10.01 16.76 12.46
C SER A 247 -11.27 17.63 12.36
N PRO A 248 -12.48 17.05 12.28
CA PRO A 248 -13.72 17.80 12.33
C PRO A 248 -14.09 18.25 13.74
N ILE A 249 -13.36 17.77 14.76
CA ILE A 249 -13.60 18.00 16.19
C ILE A 249 -12.32 18.55 16.85
N PRO A 250 -12.43 19.32 17.95
CA PRO A 250 -11.27 19.71 18.75
C PRO A 250 -10.46 18.49 19.18
N LEU A 251 -9.14 18.58 19.06
CA LEU A 251 -8.25 17.52 19.51
C LEU A 251 -7.83 17.78 20.95
N PRO A 252 -7.78 16.75 21.81
CA PRO A 252 -7.20 16.85 23.14
C PRO A 252 -5.72 17.28 23.11
N ASP A 253 -5.26 17.91 24.19
CA ASP A 253 -3.92 18.52 24.29
C ASP A 253 -2.77 17.52 24.11
N ASN A 254 -3.04 16.24 24.37
CA ASN A 254 -2.08 15.15 24.23
C ASN A 254 -1.98 14.59 22.80
N VAL A 255 -2.74 15.12 21.84
CA VAL A 255 -2.63 14.76 20.41
C VAL A 255 -1.69 15.72 19.68
N ARG A 256 -0.56 15.21 19.20
CA ARG A 256 0.44 15.95 18.44
C ARG A 256 0.38 15.60 16.96
N GLN A 257 0.18 16.61 16.11
CA GLN A 257 0.17 16.45 14.65
C GLN A 257 1.48 16.96 14.06
N GLU A 258 2.14 16.13 13.25
CA GLU A 258 3.44 16.41 12.63
C GLU A 258 3.37 16.23 11.10
N PRO A 259 4.14 17.01 10.34
CA PRO A 259 4.16 16.90 8.88
C PRO A 259 4.74 15.56 8.41
N ALA A 260 4.64 15.32 7.11
CA ALA A 260 5.33 14.20 6.49
C ALA A 260 6.86 14.31 6.67
N LEU A 261 7.49 13.22 7.07
CA LEU A 261 8.94 13.12 7.22
C LEU A 261 9.57 12.38 6.02
N PRO A 262 10.82 12.70 5.63
CA PRO A 262 11.62 11.86 4.74
C PRO A 262 11.72 10.43 5.29
N HIS A 263 11.85 9.44 4.40
CA HIS A 263 11.79 8.03 4.80
C HIS A 263 12.75 7.64 5.95
N PRO A 264 14.04 8.04 5.97
CA PRO A 264 14.94 7.73 7.09
C PRO A 264 14.49 8.35 8.42
N GLU A 265 13.95 9.56 8.39
CA GLU A 265 13.44 10.25 9.59
C GLU A 265 12.14 9.62 10.07
N ALA A 266 11.27 9.20 9.15
CA ALA A 266 10.06 8.47 9.46
C ALA A 266 10.35 7.14 10.18
N LEU A 267 11.36 6.38 9.74
CA LEU A 267 11.83 5.17 10.43
C LEU A 267 12.36 5.47 11.83
N ARG A 268 13.11 6.57 12.00
CA ARG A 268 13.61 7.00 13.31
C ARG A 268 12.48 7.41 14.25
N ALA A 269 11.47 8.11 13.73
CA ALA A 269 10.32 8.54 14.51
C ALA A 269 9.51 7.35 15.04
N MET A 270 9.32 6.28 14.24
CA MET A 270 8.64 5.07 14.71
C MET A 270 9.37 4.38 15.88
N ARG A 271 10.69 4.49 15.99
CA ARG A 271 11.42 3.93 17.14
C ARG A 271 11.12 4.62 18.47
N GLN A 272 10.50 5.80 18.42
CA GLN A 272 10.07 6.54 19.60
C GLN A 272 8.64 6.19 20.00
N PHE A 273 7.96 5.31 19.26
CA PHE A 273 6.63 4.84 19.62
C PHE A 273 6.77 3.69 20.62
N ASP A 274 5.88 3.67 21.61
CA ASP A 274 5.70 2.51 22.49
C ASP A 274 4.63 1.57 21.88
N VAL A 275 3.65 2.13 21.17
CA VAL A 275 2.59 1.41 20.48
C VAL A 275 2.34 2.03 19.11
N GLY A 276 2.22 1.21 18.07
CA GLY A 276 1.77 1.65 16.75
C GLY A 276 0.25 1.74 16.68
N LEU A 277 -0.29 2.82 16.11
CA LEU A 277 -1.73 3.06 15.99
C LEU A 277 -2.18 2.90 14.53
N ILE A 278 -3.34 2.26 14.31
CA ILE A 278 -4.00 2.17 13.00
C ILE A 278 -5.52 2.43 13.18
N PRO A 279 -5.95 3.69 13.29
CA PRO A 279 -7.31 4.04 13.66
C PRO A 279 -8.14 4.31 12.40
N PHE A 280 -8.42 3.26 11.62
CA PHE A 280 -9.16 3.43 10.37
C PHE A 280 -10.66 3.22 10.56
N LYS A 281 -11.47 3.96 9.82
CA LYS A 281 -12.92 3.75 9.79
C LYS A 281 -13.22 2.35 9.29
N LYS A 282 -14.29 1.73 9.77
CA LYS A 282 -14.79 0.45 9.27
C LYS A 282 -15.84 0.73 8.19
N ASP A 283 -15.41 0.85 6.94
CA ASP A 283 -16.28 1.15 5.81
C ASP A 283 -15.91 0.35 4.55
N THR A 284 -16.59 0.62 3.44
CA THR A 284 -16.33 -0.06 2.16
C THR A 284 -14.91 0.16 1.65
N LEU A 285 -14.29 1.32 1.92
CA LEU A 285 -12.94 1.62 1.45
C LEU A 285 -11.91 0.78 2.22
N THR A 286 -12.10 0.60 3.52
CA THR A 286 -11.16 -0.12 4.39
C THR A 286 -11.44 -1.61 4.51
N ALA A 287 -12.63 -2.08 4.10
CA ALA A 287 -13.03 -3.49 4.17
C ALA A 287 -12.10 -4.46 3.41
N SER A 288 -11.32 -3.96 2.46
CA SER A 288 -10.38 -4.74 1.65
C SER A 288 -8.91 -4.41 1.91
N VAL A 289 -8.60 -3.68 2.99
CA VAL A 289 -7.24 -3.19 3.26
C VAL A 289 -6.44 -4.17 4.12
N ASP A 290 -5.21 -4.46 3.68
CA ASP A 290 -4.14 -5.01 4.52
C ASP A 290 -3.09 -3.91 4.77
N PRO A 291 -3.04 -3.28 5.94
CA PRO A 291 -2.22 -2.08 6.12
C PRO A 291 -0.73 -2.43 6.21
N ILE A 292 0.10 -1.85 5.33
CA ILE A 292 1.57 -1.96 5.40
C ILE A 292 2.11 -1.58 6.80
N LYS A 293 1.50 -0.57 7.44
CA LYS A 293 1.86 -0.09 8.78
C LYS A 293 1.88 -1.18 9.84
N PHE A 294 0.98 -2.17 9.74
CA PHE A 294 0.99 -3.31 10.64
C PHE A 294 2.34 -4.05 10.57
N TYR A 295 2.80 -4.34 9.34
CA TYR A 295 4.08 -5.01 9.13
C TYR A 295 5.26 -4.15 9.55
N GLU A 296 5.22 -2.83 9.32
CA GLU A 296 6.28 -1.91 9.74
C GLU A 296 6.40 -1.85 11.28
N TYR A 297 5.27 -1.72 11.99
CA TYR A 297 5.26 -1.67 13.46
C TYR A 297 5.72 -2.99 14.06
N ARG A 298 5.18 -4.13 13.59
CA ARG A 298 5.59 -5.44 14.09
C ARG A 298 7.04 -5.78 13.73
N ALA A 299 7.55 -5.32 12.59
CA ALA A 299 8.97 -5.44 12.25
C ALA A 299 9.87 -4.62 13.19
N LEU A 300 9.35 -3.60 13.87
CA LEU A 300 10.04 -2.87 14.93
C LEU A 300 9.80 -3.47 16.33
N GLY A 301 9.06 -4.59 16.44
CA GLY A 301 8.68 -5.19 17.71
C GLY A 301 7.55 -4.46 18.44
N LEU A 302 6.98 -3.41 17.85
CA LEU A 302 5.95 -2.57 18.47
C LEU A 302 4.60 -3.30 18.47
N PRO A 303 3.89 -3.38 19.60
CA PRO A 303 2.48 -3.76 19.61
C PRO A 303 1.65 -2.78 18.78
N VAL A 304 0.50 -3.22 18.29
CA VAL A 304 -0.36 -2.43 17.40
C VAL A 304 -1.76 -2.29 18.00
N LEU A 305 -2.18 -1.06 18.26
CA LEU A 305 -3.58 -0.70 18.49
C LEU A 305 -4.25 -0.41 17.16
N SER A 306 -5.37 -1.07 16.86
CA SER A 306 -6.05 -0.92 15.57
C SER A 306 -7.55 -1.03 15.71
N SER A 307 -8.30 -0.36 14.85
CA SER A 307 -9.69 -0.76 14.61
C SER A 307 -9.77 -2.09 13.86
N ALA A 308 -10.91 -2.79 14.00
CA ALA A 308 -11.15 -4.09 13.37
C ALA A 308 -11.71 -3.94 11.94
N PHE A 309 -10.88 -3.53 10.98
CA PHE A 309 -11.21 -3.41 9.54
C PHE A 309 -10.36 -4.37 8.69
N GLY A 310 -10.81 -4.67 7.47
CA GLY A 310 -10.04 -5.43 6.49
C GLY A 310 -9.33 -6.66 7.08
N GLU A 311 -8.04 -6.82 6.79
CA GLU A 311 -7.24 -7.92 7.37
C GLU A 311 -6.99 -7.76 8.87
N MET A 312 -7.05 -6.54 9.42
CA MET A 312 -6.84 -6.32 10.87
C MET A 312 -7.91 -6.99 11.72
N ALA A 313 -9.13 -7.16 11.21
CA ALA A 313 -10.22 -7.83 11.91
C ALA A 313 -9.93 -9.30 12.25
N SER A 314 -9.00 -9.94 11.53
CA SER A 314 -8.60 -11.34 11.76
C SER A 314 -7.39 -11.48 12.70
N ARG A 315 -6.81 -10.36 13.14
CA ARG A 315 -5.61 -10.33 13.99
C ARG A 315 -5.98 -10.20 15.46
N GLY A 316 -5.10 -10.66 16.34
CA GLY A 316 -5.32 -10.57 17.79
C GLY A 316 -4.05 -10.51 18.62
N GLU A 317 -4.20 -10.62 19.94
CA GLU A 317 -3.14 -10.37 20.93
C GLU A 317 -1.90 -11.25 20.72
N GLY A 318 -2.11 -12.53 20.32
CA GLY A 318 -1.01 -13.45 20.00
C GLY A 318 -0.13 -13.01 18.83
N GLN A 319 -0.61 -12.06 18.01
CA GLN A 319 0.15 -11.43 16.93
C GLN A 319 0.66 -10.02 17.30
N GLY A 320 0.45 -9.60 18.55
CA GLY A 320 0.75 -8.25 19.03
C GLY A 320 -0.22 -7.19 18.51
N VAL A 321 -1.49 -7.57 18.27
CA VAL A 321 -2.56 -6.67 17.84
C VAL A 321 -3.65 -6.60 18.89
N TYR A 322 -4.02 -5.38 19.24
CA TYR A 322 -5.04 -5.04 20.22
C TYR A 322 -6.13 -4.24 19.51
N LEU A 323 -7.32 -4.83 19.39
CA LEU A 323 -8.41 -4.24 18.63
C LEU A 323 -9.21 -3.26 19.50
N ILE A 324 -9.45 -2.06 18.98
CA ILE A 324 -10.19 -1.00 19.66
C ILE A 324 -11.32 -0.45 18.78
N ASP A 325 -12.40 -0.07 19.43
CA ASP A 325 -13.50 0.75 18.89
C ASP A 325 -13.98 1.76 19.95
N ARG A 326 -15.08 2.47 19.66
CA ARG A 326 -15.61 3.51 20.55
C ARG A 326 -16.22 2.95 21.85
N ASP A 327 -16.64 1.69 21.85
CA ASP A 327 -17.34 1.02 22.96
C ASP A 327 -16.40 0.11 23.76
N SER A 328 -15.17 -0.05 23.29
CA SER A 328 -14.13 -0.85 23.92
C SER A 328 -13.77 -0.33 25.31
N ASN A 329 -13.38 -1.23 26.21
CA ASN A 329 -12.71 -0.86 27.44
C ASN A 329 -11.29 -0.38 27.12
N MET A 330 -11.19 0.89 26.73
CA MET A 330 -9.97 1.48 26.18
C MET A 330 -8.80 1.38 27.15
N THR A 331 -9.05 1.64 28.44
CA THR A 331 -8.04 1.59 29.50
C THR A 331 -7.39 0.22 29.59
N ASP A 332 -8.18 -0.85 29.67
CA ASP A 332 -7.62 -2.20 29.79
C ASP A 332 -6.84 -2.60 28.53
N ILE A 333 -7.38 -2.33 27.35
CA ILE A 333 -6.76 -2.74 26.07
C ILE A 333 -5.45 -1.97 25.82
N VAL A 334 -5.43 -0.68 26.10
CA VAL A 334 -4.21 0.15 25.94
C VAL A 334 -3.15 -0.24 26.96
N ASN A 335 -3.52 -0.50 28.21
CA ASN A 335 -2.59 -1.00 29.23
C ASN A 335 -1.98 -2.35 28.83
N GLN A 336 -2.78 -3.27 28.27
CA GLN A 336 -2.26 -4.53 27.74
C GLN A 336 -1.31 -4.31 26.56
N ALA A 337 -1.65 -3.41 25.63
CA ALA A 337 -0.78 -3.06 24.52
C ALA A 337 0.54 -2.45 25.01
N LEU A 338 0.51 -1.53 25.97
CA LEU A 338 1.69 -0.89 26.56
C LEU A 338 2.54 -1.87 27.38
N ALA A 339 1.94 -2.91 27.96
CA ALA A 339 2.65 -3.98 28.65
C ALA A 339 3.24 -5.03 27.69
N HIS A 340 2.81 -5.07 26.43
CA HIS A 340 3.28 -6.06 25.46
C HIS A 340 4.77 -5.91 25.18
N ARG A 341 5.52 -7.02 25.27
CA ARG A 341 6.94 -7.08 24.93
C ARG A 341 7.17 -8.12 23.86
N THR A 342 7.75 -7.70 22.74
CA THR A 342 8.17 -8.63 21.68
C THR A 342 9.65 -8.91 21.86
N SER A 343 10.04 -10.20 21.95
CA SER A 343 11.46 -10.54 22.00
C SER A 343 12.16 -10.21 20.68
N PRO A 344 13.49 -9.98 20.71
CA PRO A 344 14.28 -9.79 19.48
C PRO A 344 14.13 -10.96 18.50
N ASP A 345 14.12 -12.20 19.01
CA ASP A 345 13.94 -13.41 18.20
C ASP A 345 12.58 -13.46 17.50
N ASN A 346 11.50 -13.11 18.23
CA ASN A 346 10.16 -13.03 17.64
C ASN A 346 10.09 -11.94 16.57
N THR A 347 10.78 -10.81 16.79
CA THR A 347 10.85 -9.72 15.81
C THR A 347 11.63 -10.13 14.57
N ALA A 348 12.77 -10.80 14.74
CA ALA A 348 13.58 -11.33 13.63
C ALA A 348 12.81 -12.39 12.83
N ARG A 349 12.10 -13.30 13.51
CA ARG A 349 11.20 -14.27 12.87
C ARG A 349 10.10 -13.57 12.08
N PHE A 350 9.43 -12.59 12.68
CA PHE A 350 8.39 -11.80 11.99
C PHE A 350 8.93 -11.13 10.72
N ARG A 351 10.11 -10.48 10.81
CA ARG A 351 10.78 -9.86 9.65
C ARG A 351 11.05 -10.86 8.53
N LYS A 352 11.57 -12.05 8.87
CA LYS A 352 11.86 -13.10 7.90
C LYS A 352 10.60 -13.62 7.22
N GLU A 353 9.56 -13.93 8.00
CA GLU A 353 8.31 -14.50 7.50
C GLU A 353 7.49 -13.49 6.67
N ASN A 354 7.59 -12.19 6.99
CA ASN A 354 6.80 -11.12 6.40
C ASN A 354 7.65 -10.13 5.58
N SER A 355 8.77 -10.60 5.01
CA SER A 355 9.53 -9.86 4.00
C SER A 355 8.82 -9.95 2.65
N TRP A 356 9.05 -8.96 1.77
CA TRP A 356 8.50 -8.98 0.41
C TRP A 356 8.96 -10.21 -0.38
N GLU A 357 10.23 -10.57 -0.26
CA GLU A 357 10.78 -11.78 -0.88
C GLU A 357 10.04 -13.04 -0.39
N SER A 358 9.85 -13.20 0.92
CA SER A 358 9.09 -14.33 1.50
C SER A 358 7.66 -14.38 0.95
N ARG A 359 6.96 -13.23 0.92
CA ARG A 359 5.59 -13.11 0.40
C ARG A 359 5.47 -13.52 -1.06
N PHE A 360 6.36 -12.99 -1.91
CA PHE A 360 6.30 -13.28 -3.33
C PHE A 360 6.75 -14.71 -3.67
N ASN A 361 7.70 -15.27 -2.91
CA ASN A 361 8.11 -16.68 -3.02
C ASN A 361 6.96 -17.63 -2.63
N GLN A 362 6.33 -17.43 -1.46
CA GLN A 362 5.20 -18.25 -1.00
C GLN A 362 4.03 -18.24 -2.00
N ALA A 363 3.77 -17.08 -2.60
CA ALA A 363 2.74 -16.93 -3.61
C ALA A 363 3.15 -17.43 -5.00
N GLY A 364 4.41 -17.82 -5.22
CA GLY A 364 4.93 -18.24 -6.52
C GLY A 364 4.62 -17.24 -7.63
N VAL A 365 4.76 -15.93 -7.35
CA VAL A 365 4.34 -14.84 -8.26
C VAL A 365 4.97 -15.02 -9.64
N PHE A 366 6.26 -15.31 -9.65
CA PHE A 366 7.02 -15.70 -10.84
C PHE A 366 7.39 -17.16 -10.69
N VAL A 367 7.04 -17.97 -11.69
CA VAL A 367 7.54 -19.34 -11.84
C VAL A 367 8.60 -19.23 -12.92
N LEU A 368 9.87 -19.25 -12.52
CA LEU A 368 11.02 -19.20 -13.41
C LEU A 368 11.39 -20.60 -13.90
#